data_AF-K2CLB5-F1
#
_entry.id   AF-K2CLB5-F1
#
_cell.length_a   1.000
_cell.length_b   1.000
_cell.length_c   1.000
_cell.angle_alpha   90.00
_cell.angle_beta   90.00
_cell.angle_gamma   90.00
#
_symmetry.space_group_name_H-M   'P 1'
#
loop_
_entity.id
_entity.type
_entity.pdbx_description
1 polymer ?
#
loop_
_entity_poly.entity_id
_entity_poly.type
_entity_poly.pdbx_seq_one_letter_code
_entity_poly.pdbx_strand_id
1 'polypeptide(L)'
;EKGREETKQALLISFALNQAKAGQEDALTVWDRIYQPTVFFVGKADDLSIYDYLKVAKKVLGETLKINDLSDDIKIDQFIAEVKTLPAPKISSSFVLETEDPSKVTKAFRFMGQRFIPDSYMFQQLVFPKIQNYTGGGAKPFTAETIETLNGARTVRAFPMGLDVTAVLGSQRAKDLLDKQKNSSYEQYEEQFQKLKSEFASLPQEQWAENLYWSWLYSLLPTLTVKGSGYPVFMQQENWLDKDLNTFLGSWAELRHDTILYAKQSYTGIGITSIDQPKPEIEDRGFVEPNAEAYARLASLAKFMREGLESRNLLGAEYKDKLTKMEETLLKLKEISEKELTNKKLEKPDYDFIKGIGGTLESLVTFSLEKISKITSETDTKMEIVADVHTDGNTKQVLEEGVGKPMNLLVIVKEGSNIYLTSGAVFSYYEFKQSMSDRLTDEKWQQMTKPSLPEFISSFVTNALFLPR
;
A
#
# COMPACT_ATOMS: atom_id res chain seq x y z
N GLU A 1 13.04 -34.26 16.54
CA GLU A 1 14.43 -33.78 16.75
C GLU A 1 14.58 -32.34 16.27
N LYS A 2 14.83 -32.07 14.97
CA LYS A 2 14.99 -30.71 14.39
C LYS A 2 14.11 -29.60 15.00
N GLY A 3 12.80 -29.79 15.07
CA GLY A 3 11.89 -28.77 15.66
C GLY A 3 12.13 -28.45 17.15
N ARG A 4 12.71 -29.37 17.95
CA ARG A 4 13.20 -29.07 19.31
C ARG A 4 14.47 -28.22 19.25
N GLU A 5 15.38 -28.49 18.33
CA GLU A 5 16.63 -27.75 18.17
C GLU A 5 16.37 -26.30 17.75
N GLU A 6 15.53 -26.09 16.73
CA GLU A 6 15.11 -24.76 16.27
C GLU A 6 14.36 -23.99 17.38
N THR A 7 13.53 -24.68 18.17
CA THR A 7 12.88 -24.09 19.35
C THR A 7 13.89 -23.68 20.42
N LYS A 8 14.90 -24.52 20.71
CA LYS A 8 15.99 -24.19 21.66
C LYS A 8 16.80 -22.98 21.17
N GLN A 9 17.06 -22.86 19.86
CA GLN A 9 17.72 -21.68 19.28
C GLN A 9 16.88 -20.40 19.43
N ALA A 10 15.59 -20.44 19.12
CA ALA A 10 14.67 -19.31 19.31
C ALA A 10 14.57 -18.88 20.79
N LEU A 11 14.55 -19.85 21.72
CA LEU A 11 14.62 -19.60 23.15
C LEU A 11 15.96 -18.97 23.57
N LEU A 12 17.10 -19.45 23.08
CA LEU A 12 18.42 -18.85 23.34
C LEU A 12 18.48 -17.39 22.88
N ILE A 13 17.97 -17.07 21.68
CA ILE A 13 17.88 -15.69 21.18
C ILE A 13 17.01 -14.83 22.09
N SER A 14 15.83 -15.33 22.46
CA SER A 14 14.89 -14.62 23.33
C SER A 14 15.48 -14.38 24.74
N PHE A 15 16.14 -15.38 25.31
CA PHE A 15 16.79 -15.31 26.62
C PHE A 15 17.96 -14.31 26.59
N ALA A 16 18.83 -14.42 25.58
CA ALA A 16 19.95 -13.52 25.41
C ALA A 16 19.49 -12.06 25.31
N LEU A 17 18.45 -11.76 24.52
CA LEU A 17 17.93 -10.40 24.41
C LEU A 17 17.29 -9.91 25.72
N ASN A 18 16.57 -10.77 26.44
CA ASN A 18 15.93 -10.42 27.71
C ASN A 18 16.92 -10.26 28.89
N GLN A 19 18.13 -10.81 28.79
CA GLN A 19 19.13 -10.80 29.88
C GLN A 19 20.37 -9.94 29.59
N ALA A 20 20.66 -9.65 28.32
CA ALA A 20 21.81 -8.85 27.93
C ALA A 20 21.60 -7.35 28.16
N LYS A 21 22.70 -6.64 28.31
CA LYS A 21 22.76 -5.17 28.24
C LYS A 21 23.32 -4.73 26.89
N ALA A 22 22.74 -3.67 26.33
CA ALA A 22 23.27 -2.95 25.18
C ALA A 22 23.85 -1.61 25.69
N GLY A 23 25.15 -1.62 26.00
CA GLY A 23 25.76 -0.54 26.78
C GLY A 23 25.25 -0.54 28.22
N GLN A 24 24.51 0.49 28.61
CA GLN A 24 23.91 0.62 29.94
C GLN A 24 22.40 0.24 29.98
N GLU A 25 21.76 0.14 28.82
CA GLU A 25 20.32 -0.18 28.70
C GLU A 25 20.09 -1.70 28.59
N ASP A 26 18.89 -2.17 28.96
CA ASP A 26 18.47 -3.54 28.68
C ASP A 26 18.34 -3.76 27.17
N ALA A 27 18.93 -4.85 26.66
CA ALA A 27 18.97 -5.08 25.21
C ALA A 27 17.56 -5.24 24.61
N LEU A 28 16.61 -5.81 25.37
CA LEU A 28 15.20 -5.85 25.01
C LEU A 28 14.58 -4.46 24.83
N THR A 29 14.94 -3.47 25.66
CA THR A 29 14.47 -2.08 25.52
C THR A 29 15.05 -1.42 24.27
N VAL A 30 16.31 -1.71 23.94
CA VAL A 30 16.95 -1.22 22.71
C VAL A 30 16.33 -1.85 21.46
N TRP A 31 16.04 -3.15 21.49
CA TRP A 31 15.32 -3.83 20.41
C TRP A 31 13.87 -3.34 20.26
N ASP A 32 13.14 -3.13 21.35
CA ASP A 32 11.77 -2.63 21.30
C ASP A 32 11.70 -1.23 20.67
N ARG A 33 12.68 -0.37 20.97
CA ARG A 33 12.84 0.95 20.33
C ARG A 33 13.08 0.88 18.82
N ILE A 34 13.50 -0.26 18.28
CA ILE A 34 13.61 -0.55 16.84
C ILE A 34 12.32 -1.23 16.31
N TYR A 35 11.67 -2.06 17.12
CA TYR A 35 10.46 -2.80 16.74
C TYR A 35 9.20 -1.92 16.70
N GLN A 36 8.91 -1.13 17.75
CA GLN A 36 7.69 -0.29 17.84
C GLN A 36 7.49 0.70 16.70
N PRO A 37 8.53 1.32 16.11
CA PRO A 37 8.36 2.14 14.91
C PRO A 37 7.83 1.33 13.72
N THR A 38 8.36 0.12 13.49
CA THR A 38 7.83 -0.75 12.42
C THR A 38 6.38 -1.18 12.69
N VAL A 39 6.00 -1.34 13.97
CA VAL A 39 4.61 -1.61 14.38
C VAL A 39 3.70 -0.43 14.10
N PHE A 40 4.17 0.79 14.35
CA PHE A 40 3.43 2.02 14.08
C PHE A 40 3.22 2.29 12.58
N PHE A 41 4.18 1.89 11.73
CA PHE A 41 4.05 2.05 10.28
C PHE A 41 3.14 1.00 9.64
N VAL A 42 3.40 -0.29 9.88
CA VAL A 42 2.81 -1.39 9.08
C VAL A 42 1.98 -2.38 9.93
N GLY A 43 1.95 -2.22 11.26
CA GLY A 43 1.28 -3.13 12.18
C GLY A 43 2.21 -4.18 12.79
N LYS A 44 1.64 -5.13 13.55
CA LYS A 44 2.43 -6.14 14.29
C LYS A 44 3.00 -7.22 13.35
N ALA A 45 3.97 -7.98 13.84
CA ALA A 45 4.39 -9.21 13.15
C ALA A 45 3.21 -10.20 13.04
N ASP A 46 3.10 -10.86 11.89
CA ASP A 46 2.16 -11.98 11.67
C ASP A 46 2.79 -13.31 12.16
N ASP A 47 4.12 -13.40 12.10
CA ASP A 47 4.91 -14.45 12.76
C ASP A 47 4.95 -14.31 14.29
N LEU A 48 5.32 -15.40 14.98
CA LEU A 48 5.56 -15.37 16.42
C LEU A 48 6.82 -14.57 16.77
N SER A 49 6.69 -13.65 17.72
CA SER A 49 7.73 -12.69 18.10
C SER A 49 8.47 -13.08 19.39
N ILE A 50 9.45 -12.26 19.76
CA ILE A 50 10.13 -12.29 21.05
C ILE A 50 9.13 -12.18 22.22
N TYR A 51 8.07 -11.37 22.09
CA TYR A 51 7.06 -11.23 23.14
C TYR A 51 6.31 -12.53 23.40
N ASP A 52 5.95 -13.24 22.33
CA ASP A 52 5.24 -14.51 22.40
C ASP A 52 6.10 -15.59 23.05
N TYR A 53 7.36 -15.69 22.59
CA TYR A 53 8.34 -16.63 23.13
C TYR A 53 8.68 -16.36 24.59
N LEU A 54 8.90 -15.11 25.00
CA LEU A 54 9.14 -14.76 26.40
C LEU A 54 7.92 -15.00 27.30
N LYS A 55 6.70 -14.68 26.82
CA LYS A 55 5.46 -14.94 27.54
C LYS A 55 5.26 -16.43 27.81
N VAL A 56 5.43 -17.28 26.79
CA VAL A 56 5.30 -18.74 26.94
C VAL A 56 6.46 -19.31 27.76
N ALA A 57 7.68 -18.78 27.60
CA ALA A 57 8.83 -19.23 28.38
C ALA A 57 8.64 -18.99 29.88
N LYS A 58 8.12 -17.82 30.27
CA LYS A 58 7.76 -17.54 31.67
C LYS A 58 6.71 -18.51 32.22
N LYS A 59 5.71 -18.86 31.41
CA LYS A 59 4.64 -19.81 31.79
C LYS A 59 5.18 -21.23 32.04
N VAL A 60 6.08 -21.72 31.19
CA VAL A 60 6.53 -23.13 31.19
C VAL A 60 7.85 -23.35 31.94
N LEU A 61 8.78 -22.41 31.83
CA LEU A 61 10.14 -22.49 32.38
C LEU A 61 10.29 -21.67 33.68
N GLY A 62 9.35 -20.77 33.96
CA GLY A 62 9.30 -19.91 35.16
C GLY A 62 9.81 -18.49 34.91
N GLU A 63 9.52 -17.58 35.85
CA GLU A 63 9.87 -16.15 35.73
C GLU A 63 11.38 -15.88 35.57
N THR A 64 12.23 -16.71 36.19
CA THR A 64 13.69 -16.62 36.06
C THR A 64 14.17 -17.67 35.07
N LEU A 65 14.27 -17.27 33.81
CA LEU A 65 14.72 -18.09 32.69
C LEU A 65 16.19 -18.53 32.86
N LYS A 66 16.47 -19.83 32.99
CA LYS A 66 17.84 -20.35 33.13
C LYS A 66 18.22 -21.16 31.90
N ILE A 67 19.45 -20.99 31.40
CA ILE A 67 19.91 -21.68 30.19
C ILE A 67 19.89 -23.22 30.33
N ASN A 68 20.08 -23.74 31.56
CA ASN A 68 20.01 -25.18 31.85
C ASN A 68 18.61 -25.78 31.66
N ASP A 69 17.53 -24.97 31.70
CA ASP A 69 16.18 -25.47 31.42
C ASP A 69 16.00 -25.88 29.95
N LEU A 70 16.89 -25.43 29.04
CA LEU A 70 16.89 -25.82 27.62
C LEU A 70 17.46 -27.22 27.38
N SER A 71 18.06 -27.85 28.39
CA SER A 71 18.48 -29.26 28.37
C SER A 71 17.35 -30.23 28.77
N ASP A 72 16.24 -29.72 29.30
CA ASP A 72 15.08 -30.52 29.70
C ASP A 72 14.10 -30.67 28.52
N ASP A 73 14.19 -31.80 27.82
CA ASP A 73 13.35 -32.09 26.65
C ASP A 73 11.84 -32.17 26.99
N ILE A 74 11.46 -32.46 28.24
CA ILE A 74 10.05 -32.48 28.68
C ILE A 74 9.52 -31.04 28.74
N LYS A 75 10.29 -30.12 29.33
CA LYS A 75 9.94 -28.69 29.34
C LYS A 75 9.91 -28.09 27.93
N ILE A 76 10.82 -28.50 27.05
CA ILE A 76 10.83 -28.04 25.66
C ILE A 76 9.61 -28.57 24.89
N ASP A 77 9.19 -29.81 25.09
CA ASP A 77 7.94 -30.32 24.50
C ASP A 77 6.70 -29.59 25.03
N GLN A 78 6.65 -29.28 26.33
CA GLN A 78 5.59 -28.44 26.93
C GLN A 78 5.57 -27.03 26.34
N PHE A 79 6.73 -26.41 26.14
CA PHE A 79 6.87 -25.12 25.50
C PHE A 79 6.37 -25.15 24.05
N ILE A 80 6.76 -26.17 23.28
CA ILE A 80 6.30 -26.38 21.88
C ILE A 80 4.78 -26.58 21.84
N ALA A 81 4.21 -27.33 22.77
CA ALA A 81 2.76 -27.54 22.87
C ALA A 81 2.02 -26.22 23.13
N GLU A 82 2.50 -25.40 24.08
CA GLU A 82 1.91 -24.09 24.38
C GLU A 82 2.05 -23.12 23.19
N VAL A 83 3.24 -23.00 22.58
CA VAL A 83 3.47 -22.14 21.40
C VAL A 83 2.57 -22.55 20.22
N LYS A 84 2.32 -23.85 20.04
CA LYS A 84 1.37 -24.33 19.03
C LYS A 84 -0.06 -23.81 19.23
N THR A 85 -0.48 -23.47 20.46
CA THR A 85 -1.83 -22.89 20.73
C THR A 85 -1.98 -21.41 20.36
N LEU A 86 -0.87 -20.68 20.21
CA LEU A 86 -0.90 -19.26 19.79
C LEU A 86 -1.48 -19.11 18.36
N PRO A 87 -1.87 -17.90 17.92
CA PRO A 87 -2.21 -17.67 16.52
C PRO A 87 -1.11 -18.16 15.57
N ALA A 88 -1.52 -18.59 14.38
CA ALA A 88 -0.63 -18.83 13.24
C ALA A 88 -0.59 -17.56 12.36
N PRO A 89 0.49 -17.35 11.57
CA PRO A 89 0.50 -16.28 10.58
C PRO A 89 -0.68 -16.45 9.62
N LYS A 90 -1.39 -15.35 9.37
CA LYS A 90 -2.51 -15.29 8.42
C LYS A 90 -2.03 -15.28 6.96
N ILE A 91 -0.80 -14.85 6.71
CA ILE A 91 -0.18 -14.74 5.39
C ILE A 91 1.01 -15.72 5.30
N SER A 92 1.01 -16.57 4.29
CA SER A 92 2.10 -17.49 3.96
C SER A 92 3.11 -16.81 3.06
N SER A 93 4.27 -16.48 3.62
CA SER A 93 5.40 -15.86 2.91
C SER A 93 6.48 -16.84 2.46
N SER A 94 6.13 -18.13 2.43
CA SER A 94 7.01 -19.21 2.01
C SER A 94 6.27 -20.13 1.04
N PHE A 95 7.00 -20.78 0.13
CA PHE A 95 6.44 -21.85 -0.68
C PHE A 95 6.09 -23.04 0.22
N VAL A 96 4.85 -23.49 0.11
CA VAL A 96 4.26 -24.60 0.86
C VAL A 96 3.65 -25.57 -0.15
N LEU A 97 3.81 -26.88 0.05
CA LEU A 97 3.28 -27.88 -0.88
C LEU A 97 1.75 -27.96 -0.78
N GLU A 98 1.06 -28.39 -1.85
CA GLU A 98 -0.41 -28.59 -1.87
C GLU A 98 -0.89 -29.55 -0.76
N THR A 99 -0.02 -30.48 -0.34
CA THR A 99 -0.28 -31.45 0.74
C THR A 99 -0.10 -30.91 2.16
N GLU A 100 0.46 -29.71 2.31
CA GLU A 100 0.83 -29.12 3.61
C GLU A 100 -0.17 -28.04 4.03
N ASP A 101 -0.31 -27.83 5.34
CA ASP A 101 -1.10 -26.73 5.88
C ASP A 101 -0.17 -25.54 6.16
N PRO A 102 -0.26 -24.42 5.42
CA PRO A 102 0.61 -23.27 5.62
C PRO A 102 0.61 -22.76 7.05
N SER A 103 -0.57 -22.73 7.70
CA SER A 103 -0.73 -22.26 9.09
C SER A 103 0.03 -23.11 10.12
N LYS A 104 0.43 -24.34 9.75
CA LYS A 104 1.24 -25.24 10.56
C LYS A 104 2.72 -25.22 10.18
N VAL A 105 3.05 -25.18 8.88
CA VAL A 105 4.44 -25.32 8.41
C VAL A 105 5.21 -23.99 8.35
N THR A 106 4.54 -22.84 8.21
CA THR A 106 5.20 -21.51 8.24
C THR A 106 5.24 -20.90 9.63
N LYS A 107 4.49 -21.44 10.59
CA LYS A 107 4.41 -20.93 11.97
C LYS A 107 5.74 -21.12 12.71
N ALA A 108 6.55 -20.08 12.71
CA ALA A 108 7.89 -20.05 13.31
C ALA A 108 8.13 -18.80 14.15
N PHE A 109 9.19 -18.83 14.96
CA PHE A 109 9.77 -17.64 15.58
C PHE A 109 10.45 -16.76 14.54
N ARG A 110 10.23 -15.45 14.61
CA ARG A 110 11.05 -14.46 13.88
C ARG A 110 11.47 -13.33 14.81
N PHE A 111 12.76 -13.04 14.83
CA PHE A 111 13.33 -11.92 15.59
C PHE A 111 12.82 -10.55 15.11
N MET A 112 12.66 -10.40 13.79
CA MET A 112 11.93 -9.31 13.13
C MET A 112 11.07 -9.97 12.04
N GLY A 113 9.88 -10.45 12.41
CA GLY A 113 8.97 -11.15 11.49
C GLY A 113 8.47 -10.28 10.34
N GLN A 114 7.69 -10.86 9.43
CA GLN A 114 6.97 -10.09 8.43
C GLN A 114 5.68 -9.51 9.03
N ARG A 115 5.10 -8.53 8.34
CA ARG A 115 3.96 -7.74 8.83
C ARG A 115 2.67 -8.18 8.16
N PHE A 116 1.58 -8.22 8.93
CA PHE A 116 0.27 -8.43 8.36
C PHE A 116 -0.19 -7.17 7.61
N ILE A 117 -0.34 -7.26 6.29
CA ILE A 117 -0.99 -6.23 5.47
C ILE A 117 -2.29 -6.77 4.85
N PRO A 118 -3.40 -6.01 4.93
CA PRO A 118 -4.74 -6.49 4.61
C PRO A 118 -4.91 -6.96 3.16
N ASP A 119 -4.25 -6.30 2.22
CA ASP A 119 -4.36 -6.55 0.78
C ASP A 119 -3.56 -7.79 0.33
N SER A 120 -2.37 -8.06 0.89
CA SER A 120 -1.72 -9.37 0.70
C SER A 120 -2.52 -10.52 1.31
N TYR A 121 -3.27 -10.27 2.40
CA TYR A 121 -4.23 -11.23 2.91
C TYR A 121 -5.40 -11.44 1.93
N MET A 122 -6.01 -10.38 1.39
CA MET A 122 -7.04 -10.49 0.33
C MET A 122 -6.54 -11.29 -0.87
N PHE A 123 -5.33 -10.97 -1.37
CA PHE A 123 -4.69 -11.67 -2.49
C PHE A 123 -4.56 -13.16 -2.23
N GLN A 124 -3.97 -13.55 -1.10
CA GLN A 124 -3.84 -14.97 -0.73
C GLN A 124 -5.19 -15.68 -0.61
N GLN A 125 -6.26 -14.96 -0.23
CA GLN A 125 -7.61 -15.51 -0.09
C GLN A 125 -8.33 -15.68 -1.43
N LEU A 126 -7.89 -14.97 -2.47
CA LEU A 126 -8.46 -14.95 -3.81
C LEU A 126 -7.58 -15.62 -4.88
N VAL A 127 -6.61 -16.46 -4.50
CA VAL A 127 -5.82 -17.30 -5.43
C VAL A 127 -5.91 -18.78 -5.08
N PHE A 128 -5.37 -19.63 -5.96
CA PHE A 128 -5.12 -21.04 -5.67
C PHE A 128 -4.27 -21.20 -4.37
N PRO A 129 -4.58 -22.16 -3.47
CA PRO A 129 -5.56 -23.23 -3.60
C PRO A 129 -6.98 -22.90 -3.08
N LYS A 130 -7.28 -21.66 -2.72
CA LYS A 130 -8.60 -21.26 -2.17
C LYS A 130 -9.64 -20.98 -3.25
N ILE A 131 -9.17 -20.58 -4.44
CA ILE A 131 -9.97 -20.48 -5.66
C ILE A 131 -9.61 -21.67 -6.56
N GLN A 132 -10.62 -22.33 -7.12
CA GLN A 132 -10.45 -23.60 -7.85
C GLN A 132 -10.43 -23.37 -9.37
N ASN A 133 -11.13 -24.20 -10.14
CA ASN A 133 -11.00 -24.23 -11.59
C ASN A 133 -11.63 -23.00 -12.25
N TYR A 134 -11.02 -22.53 -13.34
CA TYR A 134 -11.57 -21.50 -14.21
C TYR A 134 -12.84 -21.99 -14.91
N THR A 135 -13.93 -21.22 -14.83
CA THR A 135 -15.25 -21.54 -15.38
C THR A 135 -15.69 -20.59 -16.50
N GLY A 136 -14.99 -19.47 -16.73
CA GLY A 136 -15.42 -18.43 -17.65
C GLY A 136 -15.38 -18.80 -19.14
N GLY A 137 -14.60 -19.81 -19.53
CA GLY A 137 -14.47 -20.30 -20.91
C GLY A 137 -13.82 -19.30 -21.89
N GLY A 138 -13.47 -19.79 -23.09
CA GLY A 138 -12.73 -19.01 -24.08
C GLY A 138 -11.26 -18.83 -23.72
N ALA A 139 -10.70 -17.65 -24.00
CA ALA A 139 -9.32 -17.32 -23.62
C ALA A 139 -9.15 -17.29 -22.08
N LYS A 140 -7.93 -17.61 -21.62
CA LYS A 140 -7.54 -17.42 -20.22
C LYS A 140 -7.51 -15.91 -19.91
N PRO A 141 -8.19 -15.44 -18.85
CA PRO A 141 -8.05 -14.06 -18.37
C PRO A 141 -6.68 -13.85 -17.71
N PHE A 142 -6.32 -12.61 -17.40
CA PHE A 142 -5.01 -12.25 -16.82
C PHE A 142 -4.65 -13.10 -15.59
N THR A 143 -5.62 -13.34 -14.72
CA THR A 143 -5.45 -14.08 -13.46
C THR A 143 -5.31 -15.61 -13.61
N ALA A 144 -5.60 -16.18 -14.80
CA ALA A 144 -5.66 -17.62 -15.01
C ALA A 144 -4.34 -18.20 -15.51
N GLU A 145 -3.84 -19.24 -14.84
CA GLU A 145 -2.75 -20.07 -15.38
C GLU A 145 -3.05 -21.56 -15.28
N THR A 146 -2.37 -22.33 -16.14
CA THR A 146 -2.51 -23.79 -16.20
C THR A 146 -1.30 -24.39 -15.49
N ILE A 147 -1.54 -25.05 -14.36
CA ILE A 147 -0.51 -25.59 -13.47
C ILE A 147 -0.71 -27.09 -13.28
N GLU A 148 0.37 -27.83 -13.02
CA GLU A 148 0.29 -29.22 -12.60
C GLU A 148 -0.10 -29.31 -11.12
N THR A 149 -1.10 -30.14 -10.80
CA THR A 149 -1.56 -30.39 -9.42
C THR A 149 -1.58 -31.90 -9.15
N LEU A 150 -1.85 -32.30 -7.90
CA LEU A 150 -2.03 -33.72 -7.55
C LEU A 150 -3.13 -34.42 -8.36
N ASN A 151 -4.09 -33.66 -8.91
CA ASN A 151 -5.19 -34.17 -9.74
C ASN A 151 -4.96 -33.91 -11.25
N GLY A 152 -3.70 -33.68 -11.66
CA GLY A 152 -3.29 -33.37 -13.03
C GLY A 152 -3.31 -31.86 -13.34
N ALA A 153 -3.12 -31.52 -14.61
CA ALA A 153 -3.10 -30.15 -15.10
C ALA A 153 -4.47 -29.45 -14.90
N ARG A 154 -4.49 -28.35 -14.16
CA ARG A 154 -5.69 -27.54 -13.87
C ARG A 154 -5.47 -26.09 -14.27
N THR A 155 -6.50 -25.44 -14.80
CA THR A 155 -6.47 -23.98 -15.00
C THR A 155 -7.11 -23.29 -13.80
N VAL A 156 -6.32 -22.54 -13.05
CA VAL A 156 -6.67 -21.98 -11.72
C VAL A 156 -6.39 -20.48 -11.68
N ARG A 157 -6.90 -19.79 -10.65
CA ARG A 157 -6.56 -18.39 -10.38
C ARG A 157 -5.18 -18.31 -9.73
N ALA A 158 -4.14 -18.21 -10.55
CA ALA A 158 -2.74 -18.20 -10.10
C ALA A 158 -2.26 -16.81 -9.66
N PHE A 159 -2.91 -15.75 -10.14
CA PHE A 159 -2.59 -14.36 -9.80
C PHE A 159 -3.82 -13.62 -9.27
N PRO A 160 -3.63 -12.68 -8.32
CA PRO A 160 -4.62 -11.66 -7.99
C PRO A 160 -4.52 -10.49 -8.98
N MET A 161 -5.28 -9.42 -8.72
CA MET A 161 -5.18 -8.11 -9.38
C MET A 161 -5.36 -6.99 -8.35
N GLY A 162 -4.84 -5.79 -8.58
CA GLY A 162 -5.15 -4.63 -7.70
C GLY A 162 -6.66 -4.33 -7.62
N LEU A 163 -7.41 -4.66 -8.67
CA LEU A 163 -8.88 -4.61 -8.67
C LEU A 163 -9.53 -5.51 -7.61
N ASP A 164 -8.89 -6.60 -7.16
CA ASP A 164 -9.40 -7.43 -6.05
C ASP A 164 -9.47 -6.62 -4.75
N VAL A 165 -8.42 -5.83 -4.46
CA VAL A 165 -8.34 -5.00 -3.26
C VAL A 165 -9.50 -4.01 -3.25
N THR A 166 -9.66 -3.24 -4.32
CA THR A 166 -10.72 -2.23 -4.42
C THR A 166 -12.13 -2.84 -4.43
N ALA A 167 -12.31 -4.02 -5.01
CA ALA A 167 -13.60 -4.73 -5.01
C ALA A 167 -13.98 -5.26 -3.61
N VAL A 168 -13.02 -5.85 -2.87
CA VAL A 168 -13.23 -6.27 -1.47
C VAL A 168 -13.50 -5.07 -0.56
N LEU A 169 -12.81 -3.95 -0.79
CA LEU A 169 -13.03 -2.67 -0.10
C LEU A 169 -14.32 -1.93 -0.52
N GLY A 170 -15.18 -2.56 -1.33
CA GLY A 170 -16.54 -2.10 -1.59
C GLY A 170 -16.79 -1.46 -2.95
N SER A 171 -15.77 -1.31 -3.82
CA SER A 171 -15.98 -0.79 -5.17
C SER A 171 -16.76 -1.79 -6.03
N GLN A 172 -18.03 -1.50 -6.27
CA GLN A 172 -18.83 -2.27 -7.22
C GLN A 172 -18.24 -2.20 -8.63
N ARG A 173 -17.72 -1.02 -9.04
CA ARG A 173 -17.11 -0.85 -10.35
C ARG A 173 -15.91 -1.77 -10.56
N ALA A 174 -15.06 -1.97 -9.55
CA ALA A 174 -13.95 -2.91 -9.64
C ALA A 174 -14.43 -4.37 -9.81
N LYS A 175 -15.50 -4.76 -9.11
CA LYS A 175 -16.15 -6.08 -9.29
C LYS A 175 -16.71 -6.24 -10.70
N ASP A 176 -17.38 -5.23 -11.24
CA ASP A 176 -17.95 -5.25 -12.59
C ASP A 176 -16.84 -5.39 -13.66
N LEU A 177 -15.69 -4.74 -13.47
CA LEU A 177 -14.51 -4.87 -14.35
C LEU A 177 -13.90 -6.28 -14.28
N LEU A 178 -13.73 -6.84 -13.08
CA LEU A 178 -13.26 -8.22 -12.88
C LEU A 178 -14.19 -9.24 -13.55
N ASP A 179 -15.52 -9.06 -13.39
CA ASP A 179 -16.55 -9.91 -13.99
C ASP A 179 -16.56 -9.81 -15.52
N LYS A 180 -16.51 -8.59 -16.08
CA LYS A 180 -16.44 -8.33 -17.53
C LYS A 180 -15.22 -9.00 -18.18
N GLN A 181 -14.06 -8.95 -17.51
CA GLN A 181 -12.82 -9.57 -17.97
C GLN A 181 -12.68 -11.05 -17.60
N LYS A 182 -13.67 -11.63 -16.93
CA LYS A 182 -13.67 -13.02 -16.41
C LYS A 182 -12.59 -13.33 -15.35
N ASN A 183 -11.94 -12.31 -14.78
CA ASN A 183 -10.95 -12.44 -13.70
C ASN A 183 -11.56 -12.90 -12.36
N SER A 184 -12.89 -13.02 -12.29
CA SER A 184 -13.68 -13.61 -11.19
C SER A 184 -14.34 -14.96 -11.55
N SER A 185 -14.24 -15.42 -12.80
CA SER A 185 -14.99 -16.58 -13.30
C SER A 185 -14.31 -17.91 -12.92
N TYR A 186 -14.34 -18.24 -11.64
CA TYR A 186 -13.77 -19.47 -11.09
C TYR A 186 -14.68 -20.10 -10.05
N GLU A 187 -14.58 -21.41 -9.88
CA GLU A 187 -15.12 -22.14 -8.74
C GLU A 187 -14.61 -21.56 -7.41
N GLN A 188 -15.51 -21.47 -6.42
CA GLN A 188 -15.29 -20.90 -5.08
C GLN A 188 -14.96 -19.39 -5.02
N TYR A 189 -14.78 -18.69 -6.15
CA TYR A 189 -14.44 -17.25 -6.15
C TYR A 189 -15.47 -16.39 -5.41
N GLU A 190 -16.74 -16.43 -5.83
CA GLU A 190 -17.77 -15.54 -5.27
C GLU A 190 -18.01 -15.81 -3.77
N GLU A 191 -17.91 -17.08 -3.32
CA GLU A 191 -18.05 -17.44 -1.91
C GLU A 191 -16.92 -16.83 -1.05
N GLN A 192 -15.67 -16.92 -1.51
CA GLN A 192 -14.52 -16.36 -0.78
C GLN A 192 -14.50 -14.83 -0.87
N PHE A 193 -14.85 -14.26 -2.03
CA PHE A 193 -14.99 -12.82 -2.22
C PHE A 193 -16.03 -12.22 -1.27
N GLN A 194 -17.22 -12.81 -1.15
CA GLN A 194 -18.26 -12.30 -0.24
C GLN A 194 -17.88 -12.46 1.24
N LYS A 195 -17.13 -13.49 1.63
CA LYS A 195 -16.55 -13.59 2.98
C LYS A 195 -15.60 -12.43 3.26
N LEU A 196 -14.65 -12.15 2.37
CA LEU A 196 -13.70 -11.04 2.53
C LEU A 196 -14.41 -9.69 2.55
N LYS A 197 -15.32 -9.45 1.60
CA LYS A 197 -16.11 -8.21 1.54
C LYS A 197 -16.89 -8.00 2.84
N SER A 198 -17.46 -9.06 3.41
CA SER A 198 -18.15 -9.02 4.70
C SER A 198 -17.20 -8.79 5.88
N GLU A 199 -16.04 -9.48 5.91
CA GLU A 199 -14.99 -9.31 6.93
C GLU A 199 -14.52 -7.85 6.96
N PHE A 200 -14.08 -7.31 5.83
CA PHE A 200 -13.56 -5.95 5.73
C PHE A 200 -14.62 -4.86 5.95
N ALA A 201 -15.87 -5.07 5.50
CA ALA A 201 -16.99 -4.17 5.80
C ALA A 201 -17.42 -4.20 7.28
N SER A 202 -17.09 -5.26 8.03
CA SER A 202 -17.39 -5.38 9.47
C SER A 202 -16.30 -4.83 10.39
N LEU A 203 -15.15 -4.40 9.84
CA LEU A 203 -14.04 -3.91 10.66
C LEU A 203 -14.39 -2.59 11.37
N PRO A 204 -14.10 -2.47 12.67
CA PRO A 204 -14.34 -1.24 13.43
C PRO A 204 -13.37 -0.14 13.00
N GLN A 205 -13.75 1.13 13.21
CA GLN A 205 -12.96 2.29 12.76
C GLN A 205 -11.56 2.33 13.39
N GLU A 206 -11.41 1.81 14.61
CA GLU A 206 -10.16 1.67 15.33
C GLU A 206 -9.16 0.75 14.60
N GLN A 207 -9.65 -0.27 13.88
CA GLN A 207 -8.79 -1.16 13.08
C GLN A 207 -8.22 -0.44 11.85
N TRP A 208 -9.04 0.41 11.22
CA TRP A 208 -8.61 1.27 10.11
C TRP A 208 -7.62 2.35 10.54
N ALA A 209 -7.61 2.73 11.82
CA ALA A 209 -6.71 3.71 12.40
C ALA A 209 -5.54 3.09 13.24
N GLU A 210 -5.34 1.77 13.22
CA GLU A 210 -4.35 1.11 14.10
C GLU A 210 -2.90 1.56 13.81
N ASN A 211 -2.58 1.79 12.54
CA ASN A 211 -1.23 2.12 12.06
C ASN A 211 -1.30 2.90 10.73
N LEU A 212 -0.16 3.39 10.26
CA LEU A 212 -0.09 4.25 9.07
C LEU A 212 -0.56 3.55 7.78
N TYR A 213 -0.22 2.27 7.59
CA TYR A 213 -0.61 1.50 6.40
C TYR A 213 -2.13 1.39 6.25
N TRP A 214 -2.81 0.97 7.32
CA TRP A 214 -4.27 0.87 7.34
C TRP A 214 -4.93 2.25 7.19
N SER A 215 -4.35 3.28 7.82
CA SER A 215 -4.85 4.65 7.73
C SER A 215 -4.69 5.25 6.33
N TRP A 216 -3.66 4.83 5.58
CA TRP A 216 -3.46 5.21 4.18
C TRP A 216 -4.54 4.62 3.29
N LEU A 217 -4.75 3.30 3.34
CA LEU A 217 -5.85 2.64 2.63
C LEU A 217 -7.21 3.25 2.98
N TYR A 218 -7.46 3.48 4.28
CA TYR A 218 -8.66 4.15 4.76
C TYR A 218 -8.83 5.56 4.18
N SER A 219 -7.74 6.31 4.01
CA SER A 219 -7.77 7.65 3.41
C SER A 219 -8.15 7.65 1.92
N LEU A 220 -7.90 6.55 1.22
CA LEU A 220 -8.23 6.39 -0.20
C LEU A 220 -9.66 5.86 -0.46
N LEU A 221 -10.32 5.20 0.51
CA LEU A 221 -11.69 4.67 0.33
C LEU A 221 -12.72 5.67 -0.24
N PRO A 222 -12.69 6.99 0.05
CA PRO A 222 -13.61 7.95 -0.56
C PRO A 222 -13.50 8.07 -2.08
N THR A 223 -12.41 7.64 -2.74
CA THR A 223 -12.33 7.56 -4.21
C THR A 223 -13.17 6.40 -4.76
N LEU A 224 -13.38 5.33 -3.99
CA LEU A 224 -14.17 4.17 -4.42
C LEU A 224 -15.69 4.41 -4.37
N THR A 225 -16.13 5.56 -3.86
CA THR A 225 -17.55 5.87 -3.64
C THR A 225 -18.18 6.49 -4.88
N VAL A 226 -19.26 5.89 -5.38
CA VAL A 226 -20.05 6.43 -6.51
C VAL A 226 -20.59 7.83 -6.18
N LYS A 227 -20.27 8.80 -7.04
CA LYS A 227 -20.59 10.21 -6.84
C LYS A 227 -21.96 10.52 -7.45
N GLY A 228 -22.94 10.81 -6.60
CA GLY A 228 -24.33 11.09 -7.00
C GLY A 228 -24.60 12.54 -7.41
N SER A 229 -25.89 12.90 -7.49
CA SER A 229 -26.40 14.20 -7.99
C SER A 229 -25.91 15.45 -7.24
N GLY A 230 -25.31 15.30 -6.05
CA GLY A 230 -24.68 16.40 -5.30
C GLY A 230 -23.24 16.74 -5.73
N TYR A 231 -22.64 15.97 -6.63
CA TYR A 231 -21.28 16.19 -7.14
C TYR A 231 -21.30 16.83 -8.55
N PRO A 232 -20.19 17.45 -9.00
CA PRO A 232 -20.06 17.92 -10.39
C PRO A 232 -20.36 16.83 -11.42
N VAL A 233 -20.96 17.23 -12.56
CA VAL A 233 -21.44 16.29 -13.61
C VAL A 233 -20.35 15.34 -14.11
N PHE A 234 -19.09 15.78 -14.17
CA PHE A 234 -17.98 14.94 -14.59
C PHE A 234 -17.71 13.79 -13.60
N MET A 235 -17.89 13.98 -12.29
CA MET A 235 -17.68 12.95 -11.27
C MET A 235 -18.77 11.86 -11.27
N GLN A 236 -19.95 12.19 -11.81
CA GLN A 236 -21.08 11.27 -11.90
C GLN A 236 -20.92 10.24 -13.04
N GLN A 237 -19.87 10.34 -13.86
CA GLN A 237 -19.64 9.50 -15.02
C GLN A 237 -18.83 8.25 -14.67
N GLU A 238 -19.10 7.15 -15.38
CA GLU A 238 -18.39 5.87 -15.20
C GLU A 238 -16.88 5.98 -15.43
N ASN A 239 -16.45 6.78 -16.42
CA ASN A 239 -15.03 7.00 -16.70
C ASN A 239 -14.32 7.82 -15.60
N TRP A 240 -15.07 8.58 -14.78
CA TRP A 240 -14.50 9.20 -13.59
C TRP A 240 -14.32 8.21 -12.45
N LEU A 241 -15.24 7.24 -12.29
CA LEU A 241 -15.06 6.14 -11.35
C LEU A 241 -13.84 5.28 -11.73
N ASP A 242 -13.59 5.07 -13.02
CA ASP A 242 -12.38 4.41 -13.51
C ASP A 242 -11.11 5.25 -13.23
N LYS A 243 -11.17 6.58 -13.38
CA LYS A 243 -10.08 7.50 -12.97
C LYS A 243 -9.83 7.45 -11.46
N ASP A 244 -10.88 7.37 -10.64
CA ASP A 244 -10.79 7.34 -9.18
C ASP A 244 -10.30 5.97 -8.67
N LEU A 245 -10.63 4.88 -9.37
CA LEU A 245 -10.00 3.57 -9.21
C LEU A 245 -8.51 3.60 -9.54
N ASN A 246 -8.13 4.17 -10.68
CA ASN A 246 -6.72 4.38 -11.04
C ASN A 246 -5.98 5.28 -10.02
N THR A 247 -6.67 6.26 -9.43
CA THR A 247 -6.13 7.11 -8.36
C THR A 247 -5.87 6.30 -7.08
N PHE A 248 -6.79 5.42 -6.70
CA PHE A 248 -6.58 4.47 -5.58
C PHE A 248 -5.40 3.55 -5.87
N LEU A 249 -5.40 2.91 -7.04
CA LEU A 249 -4.43 1.87 -7.40
C LEU A 249 -3.01 2.41 -7.57
N GLY A 250 -2.84 3.59 -8.16
CA GLY A 250 -1.55 4.27 -8.20
C GLY A 250 -1.02 4.60 -6.79
N SER A 251 -1.87 5.14 -5.91
CA SER A 251 -1.47 5.43 -4.53
C SER A 251 -1.27 4.17 -3.66
N TRP A 252 -1.92 3.06 -3.99
CA TRP A 252 -1.69 1.76 -3.37
C TRP A 252 -0.38 1.12 -3.85
N ALA A 253 -0.03 1.23 -5.13
CA ALA A 253 1.28 0.80 -5.64
C ALA A 253 2.44 1.56 -4.95
N GLU A 254 2.30 2.87 -4.78
CA GLU A 254 3.24 3.69 -4.00
C GLU A 254 3.31 3.22 -2.52
N LEU A 255 2.18 2.93 -1.87
CA LEU A 255 2.16 2.38 -0.51
C LEU A 255 2.87 1.00 -0.43
N ARG A 256 2.69 0.13 -1.44
CA ARG A 256 3.37 -1.17 -1.51
C ARG A 256 4.88 -0.98 -1.66
N HIS A 257 5.32 -0.02 -2.47
CA HIS A 257 6.73 0.36 -2.62
C HIS A 257 7.33 0.98 -1.35
N ASP A 258 6.65 1.93 -0.70
CA ASP A 258 7.12 2.59 0.53
C ASP A 258 7.33 1.59 1.69
N THR A 259 6.60 0.45 1.68
CA THR A 259 6.82 -0.66 2.63
C THR A 259 7.96 -1.62 2.27
N ILE A 260 8.69 -1.38 1.18
CA ILE A 260 9.83 -2.18 0.69
C ILE A 260 11.20 -1.52 0.99
N LEU A 261 11.26 -0.19 1.20
CA LEU A 261 12.38 0.60 1.77
C LEU A 261 13.62 0.78 0.86
N TYR A 262 14.32 1.92 0.71
CA TYR A 262 14.14 3.36 1.04
C TYR A 262 15.11 4.21 0.15
N ALA A 263 14.92 5.54 0.07
CA ALA A 263 14.91 6.23 -1.24
C ALA A 263 15.41 7.72 -1.32
N LYS A 264 16.04 8.18 -2.47
CA LYS A 264 16.43 9.56 -3.02
C LYS A 264 17.97 9.89 -3.25
N GLN A 265 18.51 10.95 -3.92
CA GLN A 265 18.08 12.01 -4.90
C GLN A 265 19.25 12.75 -5.67
N SER A 266 19.03 13.37 -6.86
CA SER A 266 19.95 14.30 -7.59
C SER A 266 19.36 15.71 -7.99
N TYR A 267 20.14 16.59 -8.66
CA TYR A 267 19.82 18.03 -8.92
C TYR A 267 19.76 18.44 -10.41
N THR A 268 19.04 19.53 -10.71
CA THR A 268 19.23 20.37 -11.92
C THR A 268 19.20 21.85 -11.53
N GLY A 269 20.09 22.66 -12.12
CA GLY A 269 20.27 24.07 -11.72
C GLY A 269 19.24 25.04 -12.33
N ILE A 270 18.95 26.12 -11.60
CA ILE A 270 18.09 27.22 -12.07
C ILE A 270 18.84 28.03 -13.13
N GLY A 271 18.45 27.87 -14.40
CA GLY A 271 18.80 28.76 -15.49
C GLY A 271 17.65 29.72 -15.80
N ILE A 272 17.58 30.87 -15.13
CA ILE A 272 16.71 31.97 -15.60
C ILE A 272 17.40 32.64 -16.79
N THR A 273 16.97 32.28 -17.99
CA THR A 273 17.13 33.14 -19.18
C THR A 273 15.75 33.46 -19.72
N SER A 274 15.16 34.53 -19.21
CA SER A 274 13.95 35.13 -19.76
C SER A 274 14.24 35.67 -21.16
N ILE A 275 13.58 35.10 -22.17
CA ILE A 275 13.27 35.81 -23.41
C ILE A 275 11.75 35.93 -23.43
N ASP A 276 11.25 37.17 -23.41
CA ASP A 276 9.83 37.44 -23.32
C ASP A 276 9.08 36.95 -24.56
N GLN A 277 8.26 35.92 -24.37
CA GLN A 277 7.08 35.70 -25.20
C GLN A 277 5.87 36.24 -24.44
N PRO A 278 4.92 36.92 -25.11
CA PRO A 278 3.68 37.33 -24.47
C PRO A 278 2.92 36.08 -24.04
N LYS A 279 2.90 35.81 -22.73
CA LYS A 279 2.04 34.78 -22.15
C LYS A 279 0.58 35.21 -22.41
N PRO A 280 -0.32 34.28 -22.77
CA PRO A 280 -1.75 34.56 -22.68
C PRO A 280 -2.09 34.97 -21.24
N GLU A 281 -3.14 35.78 -21.06
CA GLU A 281 -3.66 36.06 -19.72
C GLU A 281 -3.99 34.73 -19.04
N ILE A 282 -3.27 34.44 -17.96
CA ILE A 282 -3.55 33.28 -17.12
C ILE A 282 -4.80 33.67 -16.33
N GLU A 283 -5.94 33.04 -16.63
CA GLU A 283 -7.15 33.14 -15.80
C GLU A 283 -6.76 32.83 -14.36
N ASP A 284 -7.02 33.77 -13.44
CA ASP A 284 -6.60 33.70 -12.04
C ASP A 284 -7.38 32.65 -11.21
N ARG A 285 -8.14 31.77 -11.87
CA ARG A 285 -8.95 30.72 -11.25
C ARG A 285 -8.28 29.36 -11.39
N GLY A 286 -8.56 28.53 -10.39
CA GLY A 286 -8.32 27.09 -10.46
C GLY A 286 -9.46 26.37 -9.76
N PHE A 287 -9.39 25.05 -9.73
CA PHE A 287 -10.42 24.17 -9.20
C PHE A 287 -9.74 23.04 -8.43
N VAL A 288 -10.27 22.67 -7.26
CA VAL A 288 -9.80 21.51 -6.49
C VAL A 288 -10.73 20.34 -6.79
N GLU A 289 -10.18 19.14 -6.97
CA GLU A 289 -11.03 17.95 -7.12
C GLU A 289 -11.86 17.76 -5.84
N PRO A 290 -13.21 17.80 -5.88
CA PRO A 290 -13.99 18.01 -4.66
C PRO A 290 -14.21 16.72 -3.89
N ASN A 291 -13.12 16.21 -3.30
CA ASN A 291 -13.03 14.98 -2.53
C ASN A 291 -12.66 15.28 -1.07
N ALA A 292 -13.45 16.17 -0.46
CA ALA A 292 -13.21 16.73 0.88
C ALA A 292 -12.95 15.66 1.97
N GLU A 293 -13.60 14.50 1.85
CA GLU A 293 -13.40 13.39 2.79
C GLU A 293 -12.02 12.75 2.66
N ALA A 294 -11.51 12.55 1.44
CA ALA A 294 -10.14 12.04 1.23
C ALA A 294 -9.11 13.01 1.81
N TYR A 295 -9.25 14.32 1.54
CA TYR A 295 -8.38 15.34 2.12
C TYR A 295 -8.45 15.39 3.66
N ALA A 296 -9.64 15.23 4.25
CA ALA A 296 -9.81 15.17 5.70
C ALA A 296 -9.08 13.95 6.32
N ARG A 297 -9.22 12.77 5.71
CA ARG A 297 -8.57 11.53 6.19
C ARG A 297 -7.04 11.63 6.02
N LEU A 298 -6.55 12.13 4.89
CA LEU A 298 -5.12 12.39 4.67
C LEU A 298 -4.54 13.42 5.66
N ALA A 299 -5.27 14.49 6.00
CA ALA A 299 -4.83 15.46 7.00
C ALA A 299 -4.71 14.80 8.38
N SER A 300 -5.70 13.97 8.75
CA SER A 300 -5.66 13.17 9.97
C SER A 300 -4.49 12.17 9.98
N LEU A 301 -4.10 11.63 8.83
CA LEU A 301 -2.95 10.73 8.69
C LEU A 301 -1.61 11.48 8.85
N ALA A 302 -1.46 12.66 8.23
CA ALA A 302 -0.28 13.50 8.42
C ALA A 302 -0.10 13.89 9.91
N LYS A 303 -1.20 14.25 10.58
CA LYS A 303 -1.25 14.47 12.03
C LYS A 303 -0.85 13.23 12.84
N PHE A 304 -1.44 12.08 12.52
CA PHE A 304 -1.18 10.82 13.22
C PHE A 304 0.29 10.39 13.10
N MET A 305 0.88 10.50 11.91
CA MET A 305 2.31 10.28 11.67
C MET A 305 3.17 11.23 12.51
N ARG A 306 2.84 12.53 12.52
CA ARG A 306 3.54 13.56 13.31
C ARG A 306 3.53 13.22 14.80
N GLU A 307 2.35 12.98 15.38
CA GLU A 307 2.19 12.71 16.83
C GLU A 307 2.77 11.34 17.24
N GLY A 308 2.66 10.33 16.37
CA GLY A 308 3.23 9.01 16.60
C GLY A 308 4.76 8.96 16.53
N LEU A 309 5.39 9.75 15.66
CA LEU A 309 6.84 9.90 15.62
C LEU A 309 7.37 10.78 16.76
N GLU A 310 6.65 11.86 17.10
CA GLU A 310 7.02 12.78 18.19
C GLU A 310 7.00 12.09 19.55
N SER A 311 5.92 11.35 19.87
CA SER A 311 5.80 10.55 21.09
C SER A 311 6.87 9.45 21.24
N ARG A 312 7.52 9.05 20.15
CA ARG A 312 8.62 8.07 20.11
C ARG A 312 10.02 8.72 20.12
N ASN A 313 10.11 10.06 20.15
CA ASN A 313 11.34 10.83 19.96
C ASN A 313 12.07 10.54 18.62
N LEU A 314 11.30 10.22 17.57
CA LEU A 314 11.82 9.92 16.22
C LEU A 314 11.55 11.05 15.21
N LEU A 315 10.77 12.06 15.58
CA LEU A 315 10.45 13.19 14.71
C LEU A 315 11.53 14.28 14.78
N GLY A 316 12.36 14.38 13.74
CA GLY A 316 13.25 15.53 13.57
C GLY A 316 12.48 16.81 13.21
N ALA A 317 12.98 17.97 13.64
CA ALA A 317 12.31 19.27 13.48
C ALA A 317 11.88 19.57 12.03
N GLU A 318 12.75 19.32 11.05
CA GLU A 318 12.41 19.52 9.64
C GLU A 318 11.21 18.67 9.19
N TYR A 319 11.17 17.38 9.56
CA TYR A 319 10.03 16.50 9.26
C TYR A 319 8.76 16.94 9.99
N LYS A 320 8.87 17.48 11.22
CA LYS A 320 7.74 18.08 11.93
C LYS A 320 7.13 19.23 11.13
N ASP A 321 7.97 20.14 10.64
CA ASP A 321 7.53 21.28 9.83
C ASP A 321 6.92 20.84 8.50
N LYS A 322 7.45 19.80 7.84
CA LYS A 322 6.85 19.23 6.62
C LYS A 322 5.47 18.62 6.91
N LEU A 323 5.34 17.80 7.96
CA LEU A 323 4.07 17.13 8.28
C LEU A 323 3.00 18.13 8.73
N THR A 324 3.36 19.17 9.50
CA THR A 324 2.44 20.26 9.83
C THR A 324 1.97 21.00 8.57
N LYS A 325 2.87 21.35 7.64
CA LYS A 325 2.50 22.00 6.37
C LYS A 325 1.66 21.09 5.48
N MET A 326 1.88 19.78 5.50
CA MET A 326 1.06 18.80 4.78
C MET A 326 -0.36 18.75 5.36
N GLU A 327 -0.48 18.65 6.69
CA GLU A 327 -1.76 18.73 7.42
C GLU A 327 -2.52 20.03 7.08
N GLU A 328 -1.86 21.19 7.14
CA GLU A 328 -2.43 22.50 6.77
C GLU A 328 -2.88 22.57 5.31
N THR A 329 -2.05 22.07 4.38
CA THR A 329 -2.34 22.06 2.93
C THR A 329 -3.57 21.19 2.62
N LEU A 330 -3.66 20.01 3.24
CA LEU A 330 -4.78 19.09 3.07
C LEU A 330 -6.08 19.64 3.69
N LEU A 331 -6.00 20.28 4.86
CA LEU A 331 -7.13 20.98 5.45
C LEU A 331 -7.61 22.15 4.58
N LYS A 332 -6.70 22.85 3.88
CA LYS A 332 -7.07 23.92 2.94
C LYS A 332 -7.72 23.37 1.67
N LEU A 333 -7.20 22.27 1.11
CA LEU A 333 -7.83 21.57 -0.02
C LEU A 333 -9.25 21.09 0.35
N LYS A 334 -9.42 20.49 1.53
CA LYS A 334 -10.73 20.12 2.09
C LYS A 334 -11.70 21.31 2.14
N GLU A 335 -11.27 22.46 2.69
CA GLU A 335 -12.10 23.66 2.82
C GLU A 335 -12.58 24.15 1.45
N ILE A 336 -11.69 24.18 0.45
CA ILE A 336 -12.00 24.58 -0.92
C ILE A 336 -12.98 23.60 -1.57
N SER A 337 -12.75 22.29 -1.44
CA SER A 337 -13.69 21.26 -1.92
C SER A 337 -15.08 21.38 -1.29
N GLU A 338 -15.18 21.71 0.00
CA GLU A 338 -16.47 21.94 0.66
C GLU A 338 -17.17 23.20 0.14
N LYS A 339 -16.43 24.26 -0.21
CA LYS A 339 -16.99 25.44 -0.89
C LYS A 339 -17.52 25.07 -2.28
N GLU A 340 -16.72 24.37 -3.09
CA GLU A 340 -17.08 23.96 -4.45
C GLU A 340 -18.32 23.03 -4.47
N LEU A 341 -18.36 22.00 -3.61
CA LEU A 341 -19.53 21.11 -3.47
C LEU A 341 -20.79 21.86 -3.04
N THR A 342 -20.65 22.85 -2.16
CA THR A 342 -21.79 23.65 -1.68
C THR A 342 -22.09 24.87 -2.56
N ASN A 343 -21.48 24.97 -3.74
CA ASN A 343 -21.60 26.10 -4.68
C ASN A 343 -21.33 27.47 -4.02
N LYS A 344 -20.49 27.51 -2.99
CA LYS A 344 -19.99 28.75 -2.39
C LYS A 344 -18.86 29.29 -3.26
N LYS A 345 -18.91 30.58 -3.57
CA LYS A 345 -17.87 31.25 -4.32
C LYS A 345 -16.54 31.21 -3.55
N LEU A 346 -15.46 30.87 -4.24
CA LEU A 346 -14.10 30.94 -3.70
C LEU A 346 -13.63 32.40 -3.57
N GLU A 347 -12.83 32.66 -2.54
CA GLU A 347 -12.27 33.96 -2.24
C GLU A 347 -10.85 34.12 -2.83
N LYS A 348 -10.33 35.34 -2.91
CA LYS A 348 -8.97 35.59 -3.43
C LYS A 348 -7.89 34.70 -2.74
N PRO A 349 -7.90 34.50 -1.40
CA PRO A 349 -6.92 33.60 -0.75
C PRO A 349 -7.06 32.13 -1.17
N ASP A 350 -8.25 31.67 -1.56
CA ASP A 350 -8.44 30.30 -2.06
C ASP A 350 -7.77 30.16 -3.44
N TYR A 351 -8.00 31.12 -4.34
CA TYR A 351 -7.39 31.15 -5.67
C TYR A 351 -5.87 31.36 -5.61
N ASP A 352 -5.37 32.26 -4.74
CA ASP A 352 -3.94 32.47 -4.51
C ASP A 352 -3.27 31.16 -4.03
N PHE A 353 -3.94 30.37 -3.17
CA PHE A 353 -3.47 29.05 -2.73
C PHE A 353 -3.45 28.03 -3.87
N ILE A 354 -4.52 27.92 -4.66
CA ILE A 354 -4.57 26.98 -5.80
C ILE A 354 -3.47 27.32 -6.81
N LYS A 355 -3.27 28.60 -7.11
CA LYS A 355 -2.19 29.09 -7.99
C LYS A 355 -0.79 28.78 -7.44
N GLY A 356 -0.64 28.75 -6.11
CA GLY A 356 0.60 28.41 -5.41
C GLY A 356 0.86 26.91 -5.20
N ILE A 357 -0.08 26.02 -5.51
CA ILE A 357 -0.03 24.61 -5.08
C ILE A 357 1.23 23.87 -5.55
N GLY A 358 1.73 24.16 -6.76
CA GLY A 358 2.95 23.55 -7.28
C GLY A 358 4.18 23.82 -6.42
N GLY A 359 4.38 25.08 -6.01
CA GLY A 359 5.48 25.47 -5.11
C GLY A 359 5.27 24.96 -3.68
N THR A 360 4.01 24.80 -3.24
CA THR A 360 3.69 24.15 -1.96
C THR A 360 4.10 22.67 -1.97
N LEU A 361 3.73 21.93 -3.02
CA LEU A 361 4.08 20.50 -3.18
C LEU A 361 5.60 20.30 -3.33
N GLU A 362 6.28 21.13 -4.13
CA GLU A 362 7.75 21.15 -4.23
C GLU A 362 8.38 21.38 -2.85
N SER A 363 7.94 22.40 -2.13
CA SER A 363 8.41 22.71 -0.77
C SER A 363 8.18 21.56 0.23
N LEU A 364 7.10 20.78 0.09
CA LEU A 364 6.84 19.63 0.95
C LEU A 364 7.83 18.48 0.72
N VAL A 365 8.29 18.26 -0.52
CA VAL A 365 9.20 17.14 -0.87
C VAL A 365 10.69 17.51 -0.93
N THR A 366 11.03 18.80 -0.89
CA THR A 366 12.41 19.30 -0.85
C THR A 366 12.96 19.38 0.58
N PHE A 367 14.04 18.66 0.88
CA PHE A 367 14.68 18.63 2.20
C PHE A 367 16.02 19.38 2.24
N SER A 368 16.56 19.59 3.44
CA SER A 368 17.88 20.17 3.68
C SER A 368 19.01 19.28 3.13
N LEU A 369 20.15 19.90 2.78
CA LEU A 369 21.32 19.20 2.24
C LEU A 369 21.81 18.06 3.16
N GLU A 370 21.69 18.21 4.48
CA GLU A 370 22.08 17.18 5.47
C GLU A 370 21.17 15.94 5.43
N LYS A 371 19.88 16.11 5.09
CA LYS A 371 18.98 14.97 4.86
C LYS A 371 19.21 14.37 3.49
N ILE A 372 19.34 15.19 2.44
CA ILE A 372 19.60 14.73 1.06
C ILE A 372 20.94 13.97 0.97
N SER A 373 21.95 14.32 1.75
CA SER A 373 23.25 13.63 1.74
C SER A 373 23.23 12.22 2.37
N LYS A 374 22.12 11.80 3.00
CA LYS A 374 22.00 10.50 3.68
C LYS A 374 21.38 9.42 2.80
N ILE A 375 21.28 9.69 1.51
CA ILE A 375 20.42 8.95 0.60
C ILE A 375 21.19 8.48 -0.64
N THR A 376 20.84 7.31 -1.17
CA THR A 376 21.80 6.41 -1.85
C THR A 376 21.46 5.98 -3.28
N SER A 377 20.29 6.32 -3.85
CA SER A 377 19.97 6.01 -5.27
C SER A 377 19.27 7.17 -5.99
N GLU A 378 19.42 7.24 -7.32
CA GLU A 378 18.85 8.32 -8.14
C GLU A 378 17.37 8.10 -8.49
N THR A 379 16.91 6.85 -8.46
CA THR A 379 15.59 6.40 -8.91
C THR A 379 14.45 7.10 -8.20
N ASP A 380 14.56 7.23 -6.90
CA ASP A 380 13.42 7.46 -6.01
C ASP A 380 13.03 8.95 -5.90
N THR A 381 13.50 9.72 -6.88
CA THR A 381 13.09 11.11 -7.16
C THR A 381 11.95 11.18 -8.15
N LYS A 382 11.75 10.13 -8.93
CA LYS A 382 10.66 10.03 -9.90
C LYS A 382 9.49 9.35 -9.22
N MET A 383 8.29 9.77 -9.59
CA MET A 383 7.02 9.05 -9.39
C MET A 383 7.02 7.64 -10.04
N GLU A 384 8.10 7.30 -10.76
CA GLU A 384 8.22 6.04 -11.48
C GLU A 384 8.76 4.93 -10.55
N ILE A 385 7.87 4.34 -9.74
CA ILE A 385 8.17 3.21 -8.84
C ILE A 385 7.54 1.90 -9.31
N VAL A 386 8.07 0.76 -8.83
CA VAL A 386 7.47 -0.57 -9.03
C VAL A 386 7.63 -1.46 -7.80
N ALA A 387 6.61 -2.26 -7.50
CA ALA A 387 6.59 -3.19 -6.38
C ALA A 387 6.09 -4.57 -6.79
N ASP A 388 6.85 -5.61 -6.42
CA ASP A 388 6.41 -7.00 -6.47
C ASP A 388 5.39 -7.23 -5.35
N VAL A 389 4.13 -7.44 -5.73
CA VAL A 389 3.04 -7.57 -4.76
C VAL A 389 2.59 -9.02 -4.51
N HIS A 390 2.97 -9.95 -5.39
CA HIS A 390 2.58 -11.35 -5.34
C HIS A 390 3.55 -12.23 -6.14
N THR A 391 3.85 -13.43 -5.65
CA THR A 391 4.74 -14.41 -6.33
C THR A 391 4.02 -15.74 -6.54
N ASP A 392 3.88 -16.18 -7.79
CA ASP A 392 3.44 -17.55 -8.11
C ASP A 392 4.65 -18.46 -8.38
N GLY A 393 4.82 -19.46 -7.52
CA GLY A 393 5.88 -20.45 -7.65
C GLY A 393 5.68 -21.44 -8.81
N ASN A 394 4.44 -21.61 -9.28
CA ASN A 394 4.09 -22.61 -10.30
C ASN A 394 4.59 -22.16 -11.69
N THR A 395 4.25 -20.92 -12.08
CA THR A 395 4.73 -20.29 -13.31
C THR A 395 6.12 -19.65 -13.17
N LYS A 396 6.61 -19.48 -11.93
CA LYS A 396 7.83 -18.72 -11.61
C LYS A 396 7.74 -17.27 -12.08
N GLN A 397 6.56 -16.67 -11.94
CA GLN A 397 6.28 -15.28 -12.26
C GLN A 397 5.83 -14.52 -11.01
N VAL A 398 5.91 -13.20 -11.09
CA VAL A 398 5.50 -12.27 -10.04
C VAL A 398 4.53 -11.25 -10.61
N LEU A 399 3.64 -10.70 -9.77
CA LEU A 399 2.80 -9.56 -10.10
C LEU A 399 3.56 -8.29 -9.70
N GLU A 400 3.89 -7.47 -10.67
CA GLU A 400 4.47 -6.15 -10.48
C GLU A 400 3.36 -5.11 -10.61
N GLU A 401 3.25 -4.24 -9.60
CA GLU A 401 2.39 -3.05 -9.60
C GLU A 401 3.29 -1.82 -9.66
N GLY A 402 3.03 -0.93 -10.60
CA GLY A 402 3.91 0.21 -10.86
C GLY A 402 3.18 1.50 -11.16
N VAL A 403 3.88 2.60 -10.91
CA VAL A 403 3.48 3.94 -11.31
C VAL A 403 4.49 4.46 -12.35
N GLY A 404 4.01 5.17 -13.37
CA GLY A 404 4.86 5.84 -14.35
C GLY A 404 4.96 7.35 -14.13
N LYS A 405 5.23 8.07 -15.22
CA LYS A 405 5.17 9.54 -15.20
C LYS A 405 3.70 10.00 -15.10
N PRO A 406 3.39 11.09 -14.40
CA PRO A 406 2.02 11.59 -14.31
C PRO A 406 1.46 11.89 -15.70
N MET A 407 0.21 11.51 -15.93
CA MET A 407 -0.52 11.87 -17.15
C MET A 407 -1.26 13.19 -16.95
N ASN A 408 -1.39 13.97 -18.02
CA ASN A 408 -2.20 15.18 -18.00
C ASN A 408 -3.68 14.81 -17.92
N LEU A 409 -4.35 15.29 -16.88
CA LEU A 409 -5.81 15.20 -16.74
C LEU A 409 -6.43 16.50 -17.25
N LEU A 410 -7.45 16.40 -18.10
CA LEU A 410 -8.22 17.54 -18.59
C LEU A 410 -9.68 17.38 -18.17
N VAL A 411 -10.23 18.38 -17.47
CA VAL A 411 -11.59 18.31 -16.91
C VAL A 411 -12.37 19.57 -17.28
N ILE A 412 -13.58 19.37 -17.79
CA ILE A 412 -14.52 20.47 -18.04
C ILE A 412 -15.31 20.69 -16.75
N VAL A 413 -15.08 21.83 -16.11
CA VAL A 413 -15.76 22.25 -14.87
C VAL A 413 -16.74 23.38 -15.16
N LYS A 414 -17.78 23.50 -14.34
CA LYS A 414 -18.81 24.54 -14.46
C LYS A 414 -18.84 25.37 -13.19
N GLU A 415 -18.62 26.68 -13.32
CA GLU A 415 -18.73 27.65 -12.23
C GLU A 415 -19.84 28.65 -12.59
N GLY A 416 -20.98 28.55 -11.90
CA GLY A 416 -22.17 29.37 -12.23
C GLY A 416 -22.69 29.09 -13.65
N SER A 417 -22.70 30.11 -14.51
CA SER A 417 -23.04 29.99 -15.93
C SER A 417 -21.86 29.58 -16.82
N ASN A 418 -20.64 29.68 -16.31
CA ASN A 418 -19.42 29.60 -17.13
C ASN A 418 -18.89 28.16 -17.16
N ILE A 419 -18.23 27.81 -18.25
CA ILE A 419 -17.59 26.51 -18.47
C ILE A 419 -16.10 26.77 -18.65
N TYR A 420 -15.29 26.04 -17.88
CA TYR A 420 -13.83 26.15 -17.88
C TYR A 420 -13.20 24.81 -18.19
N LEU A 421 -12.11 24.82 -18.98
CA LEU A 421 -11.24 23.67 -19.12
C LEU A 421 -10.12 23.80 -18.09
N THR A 422 -10.05 22.86 -17.16
CA THR A 422 -8.99 22.76 -16.15
C THR A 422 -8.01 21.66 -16.52
N SER A 423 -6.75 21.84 -16.13
CA SER A 423 -5.69 20.86 -16.32
C SER A 423 -5.10 20.46 -14.96
N GLY A 424 -4.84 19.17 -14.78
CA GLY A 424 -4.23 18.59 -13.59
C GLY A 424 -3.39 17.37 -13.93
N ALA A 425 -3.04 16.59 -12.92
CA ALA A 425 -2.28 15.34 -13.08
C ALA A 425 -3.09 14.14 -12.60
N VAL A 426 -2.83 12.96 -13.19
CA VAL A 426 -3.37 11.68 -12.74
C VAL A 426 -2.28 10.60 -12.81
N PHE A 427 -2.34 9.62 -11.90
CA PHE A 427 -1.45 8.46 -11.89
C PHE A 427 -1.50 7.70 -13.23
N SER A 428 -0.34 7.21 -13.68
CA SER A 428 -0.25 6.15 -14.68
C SER A 428 0.03 4.82 -13.96
N TYR A 429 -1.04 4.13 -13.56
CA TYR A 429 -0.94 2.81 -12.92
C TYR A 429 -0.69 1.71 -13.96
N TYR A 430 0.20 0.77 -13.62
CA TYR A 430 0.56 -0.39 -14.43
C TYR A 430 0.47 -1.64 -13.56
N GLU A 431 -0.15 -2.69 -14.10
CA GLU A 431 -0.30 -4.00 -13.46
C GLU A 431 0.15 -5.07 -14.48
N PHE A 432 1.16 -5.86 -14.17
CA PHE A 432 1.73 -6.82 -15.14
C PHE A 432 2.47 -7.99 -14.48
N LYS A 433 2.65 -9.08 -15.22
CA LYS A 433 3.45 -10.22 -14.79
C LYS A 433 4.91 -10.07 -15.24
N GLN A 434 5.84 -10.38 -14.34
CA GLN A 434 7.29 -10.40 -14.61
C GLN A 434 7.89 -11.76 -14.23
N SER A 435 9.07 -12.12 -14.75
CA SER A 435 9.76 -13.35 -14.34
C SER A 435 10.29 -13.22 -12.91
N MET A 436 10.08 -14.23 -12.06
CA MET A 436 10.63 -14.27 -10.70
C MET A 436 12.18 -14.25 -10.68
N SER A 437 12.83 -14.67 -11.77
CA SER A 437 14.29 -14.58 -11.94
C SER A 437 14.79 -13.18 -12.28
N ASP A 438 13.88 -12.24 -12.53
CA ASP A 438 14.15 -10.92 -13.10
C ASP A 438 13.16 -9.87 -12.52
N ARG A 439 12.86 -9.99 -11.21
CA ARG A 439 12.05 -9.00 -10.46
C ARG A 439 12.63 -7.61 -10.68
N LEU A 440 11.75 -6.62 -10.85
CA LEU A 440 12.20 -5.29 -11.18
C LEU A 440 12.77 -4.54 -9.97
N THR A 441 13.73 -3.67 -10.26
CA THR A 441 14.09 -2.54 -9.39
C THR A 441 13.61 -1.27 -10.07
N ASP A 442 13.50 -0.16 -9.34
CA ASP A 442 13.10 1.12 -9.90
C ASP A 442 14.06 1.59 -11.01
N GLU A 443 15.35 1.26 -10.95
CA GLU A 443 16.33 1.61 -12.00
C GLU A 443 15.91 0.98 -13.33
N LYS A 444 15.53 -0.30 -13.27
CA LYS A 444 15.12 -1.08 -14.44
C LYS A 444 13.74 -0.63 -14.93
N TRP A 445 12.80 -0.39 -14.01
CA TRP A 445 11.48 0.14 -14.34
C TRP A 445 11.54 1.49 -15.05
N GLN A 446 12.40 2.40 -14.60
CA GLN A 446 12.57 3.73 -15.17
C GLN A 446 13.27 3.75 -16.52
N GLN A 447 14.06 2.72 -16.84
CA GLN A 447 14.80 2.60 -18.09
C GLN A 447 14.06 1.77 -19.15
N MET A 448 13.18 0.85 -18.74
CA MET A 448 12.44 -0.01 -19.67
C MET A 448 11.27 0.72 -20.35
N THR A 449 10.93 0.25 -21.55
CA THR A 449 9.63 0.55 -22.17
C THR A 449 8.52 0.05 -21.25
N LYS A 450 7.64 0.94 -20.82
CA LYS A 450 6.51 0.59 -19.95
C LYS A 450 5.56 -0.40 -20.67
N PRO A 451 4.97 -1.37 -19.95
CA PRO A 451 3.96 -2.26 -20.50
C PRO A 451 2.66 -1.50 -20.83
N SER A 452 1.68 -2.21 -21.40
CA SER A 452 0.34 -1.65 -21.60
C SER A 452 -0.33 -1.29 -20.27
N LEU A 453 -1.00 -0.14 -20.21
CA LEU A 453 -1.90 0.23 -19.12
C LEU A 453 -3.04 -0.81 -19.00
N PRO A 454 -3.54 -1.11 -17.78
CA PRO A 454 -4.74 -1.89 -17.57
C PRO A 454 -5.94 -1.42 -18.41
N GLU A 455 -6.71 -2.37 -18.97
CA GLU A 455 -7.75 -2.11 -19.97
C GLU A 455 -8.74 -1.01 -19.55
N PHE A 456 -9.15 -0.97 -18.29
CA PHE A 456 -10.14 -0.01 -17.77
C PHE A 456 -9.67 1.45 -17.88
N ILE A 457 -8.36 1.71 -17.89
CA ILE A 457 -7.79 3.06 -18.01
C ILE A 457 -8.13 3.69 -19.38
N SER A 458 -8.39 2.88 -20.40
CA SER A 458 -8.80 3.37 -21.73
C SER A 458 -10.16 4.09 -21.76
N SER A 459 -10.96 4.05 -20.69
CA SER A 459 -12.23 4.80 -20.60
C SER A 459 -12.03 6.30 -20.37
N PHE A 460 -10.85 6.71 -19.85
CA PHE A 460 -10.50 8.12 -19.57
C PHE A 460 -9.14 8.56 -20.14
N VAL A 461 -8.31 7.64 -20.66
CA VAL A 461 -7.02 7.95 -21.30
C VAL A 461 -7.08 7.72 -22.80
N THR A 462 -6.45 8.63 -23.56
CA THR A 462 -6.28 8.51 -25.01
C THR A 462 -4.82 8.75 -25.40
N ASN A 463 -4.32 8.02 -26.40
CA ASN A 463 -2.97 8.20 -26.97
C ASN A 463 -2.87 9.45 -27.88
N ALA A 464 -3.83 10.37 -27.80
CA ALA A 464 -3.86 11.56 -28.63
C ALA A 464 -2.76 12.55 -28.24
N LEU A 465 -1.67 12.55 -29.02
CA LEU A 465 -0.65 13.62 -29.11
C LEU A 465 -1.21 14.99 -29.58
N PHE A 466 -2.53 15.18 -29.54
CA PHE A 466 -3.24 16.31 -30.13
C PHE A 466 -3.85 17.23 -29.08
N LEU A 467 -2.99 18.13 -28.58
CA LEU A 467 -3.37 19.54 -28.51
C LEU A 467 -2.32 20.32 -29.32
N PRO A 468 -2.65 20.81 -30.53
CA PRO A 468 -1.85 21.84 -31.17
C PRO A 468 -1.76 23.04 -30.22
N ARG A 469 -0.57 23.64 -30.10
CA ARG A 469 -0.38 24.93 -29.42
C ARG A 469 -0.98 26.06 -30.23
#